data_AF-A0AAU1K409-F1
#
_entry.id   AF-A0AAU1K409-F1
#
_cell.length_a   1.000
_cell.length_b   1.000
_cell.length_c   1.000
_cell.angle_alpha   90.00
_cell.angle_beta   90.00
_cell.angle_gamma   90.00
#
_symmetry.space_group_name_H-M   'P 1'
#
loop_
_entity.id
_entity.type
_entity.pdbx_description
1 polymer ?
#
loop_
_entity_poly.entity_id
_entity_poly.type
_entity_poly.pdbx_seq_one_letter_code
_entity_poly.pdbx_strand_id
1 'polypeptide(L)'
;MLTTLNAVAGESATVRVADCLGPCERADVVVVGPSPEGRQRGARPVWVARVGTARVADALAQWTRAGGPGIAEAPPAVLARAFRHGR
;
A
#
# COMPACT_ATOMS: atom_id res chain seq x y z
N MET A 1 11.10 6.05 7.38
CA MET A 1 10.03 5.25 6.75
C MET A 1 10.05 5.29 5.23
N LEU A 2 9.99 6.45 4.57
CA LEU A 2 10.02 6.52 3.10
C LEU A 2 11.23 5.78 2.50
N THR A 3 12.42 5.97 3.08
CA THR A 3 13.64 5.23 2.69
C THR A 3 13.46 3.72 2.83
N THR A 4 12.83 3.28 3.91
CA THR A 4 12.49 1.87 4.14
C THR A 4 11.55 1.35 3.06
N LEU A 5 10.44 2.05 2.78
CA LEU A 5 9.48 1.67 1.74
C LEU A 5 10.12 1.58 0.35
N ASN A 6 10.96 2.55 -0.01
CA ASN A 6 11.71 2.50 -1.26
C ASN A 6 12.65 1.29 -1.32
N ALA A 7 13.40 1.04 -0.24
CA ALA A 7 14.32 -0.08 -0.17
C ALA A 7 13.59 -1.43 -0.26
N VAL A 8 12.45 -1.58 0.43
CA VAL A 8 11.73 -2.86 0.47
C VAL A 8 10.87 -3.11 -0.77
N ALA A 9 10.35 -2.06 -1.40
CA ALA A 9 9.58 -2.16 -2.64
C ALA A 9 10.47 -2.60 -3.82
N GLY A 10 11.70 -2.09 -3.89
CA GLY A 10 12.64 -2.39 -4.97
C GLY A 10 12.02 -2.13 -6.35
N GLU A 11 12.24 -3.05 -7.28
CA GLU A 11 11.71 -2.95 -8.65
C GLU A 11 10.23 -3.34 -8.78
N SER A 12 9.64 -3.89 -7.72
CA SER A 12 8.27 -4.41 -7.75
C SER A 12 7.20 -3.32 -7.66
N ALA A 13 7.58 -2.11 -7.27
CA ALA A 13 6.67 -0.97 -7.21
C ALA A 13 7.41 0.35 -7.39
N THR A 14 6.73 1.34 -7.98
CA THR A 14 7.17 2.73 -7.91
C THR A 14 6.58 3.39 -6.68
N VAL A 15 7.43 3.89 -5.78
CA VAL A 15 7.01 4.70 -4.63
C VAL A 15 6.99 6.17 -5.02
N ARG A 16 5.89 6.86 -4.72
CA ARG A 16 5.77 8.31 -4.92
C ARG A 16 5.30 8.94 -3.61
N VAL A 17 5.87 10.10 -3.29
CA VAL A 17 5.39 10.93 -2.19
C VAL A 17 4.33 11.87 -2.76
N ALA A 18 3.18 11.92 -2.12
CA ALA A 18 2.13 12.90 -2.43
C ALA A 18 2.20 14.05 -1.42
N ASP A 19 2.01 15.28 -1.89
CA ASP A 19 2.01 16.46 -1.03
C ASP A 19 0.84 16.44 -0.02
N CYS A 20 -0.31 15.90 -0.41
CA CYS A 20 -1.44 15.67 0.47
C CYS A 20 -2.27 14.46 0.01
N LEU A 21 -2.51 13.52 0.93
CA LEU A 21 -3.44 12.39 0.71
C LEU A 21 -4.82 12.63 1.34
N GLY A 22 -4.96 13.61 2.24
CA GLY A 22 -6.24 14.00 2.86
C GLY A 22 -6.44 13.58 4.32
N PRO A 23 -6.41 12.28 4.68
CA PRO A 23 -6.84 11.80 6.00
C PRO A 23 -5.76 12.00 7.07
N CYS A 24 -5.56 13.26 7.46
CA CYS A 24 -4.56 13.68 8.45
C CYS A 24 -4.74 13.01 9.82
N GLU A 25 -5.95 12.57 10.17
CA GLU A 25 -6.26 11.90 11.44
C GLU A 25 -5.79 10.42 11.50
N ARG A 26 -5.32 9.86 10.38
CA ARG A 26 -4.97 8.44 10.24
C ARG A 26 -3.47 8.13 10.43
N ALA A 27 -2.69 9.10 10.91
CA ALA A 27 -1.22 9.06 10.93
C ALA A 27 -0.65 8.86 9.51
N ASP A 28 0.51 8.21 9.37
CA ASP A 28 1.09 7.95 8.05
C ASP A 28 0.18 7.05 7.19
N VAL A 29 -0.08 7.49 5.96
CA VAL A 29 -0.95 6.80 5.00
C VAL A 29 -0.17 6.46 3.73
N VAL A 30 -0.39 5.26 3.22
CA VAL A 30 0.04 4.80 1.89
C VAL A 30 -1.18 4.33 1.11
N VAL A 31 -1.18 4.62 -0.19
CA VAL A 31 -2.16 4.09 -1.14
C VAL A 31 -1.45 3.09 -2.04
N VAL A 32 -1.88 1.83 -1.97
CA VAL A 32 -1.37 0.77 -2.86
C VAL A 32 -2.26 0.72 -4.09
N GLY A 33 -1.74 1.15 -5.24
CA GLY A 33 -2.43 1.04 -6.52
C GLY A 33 -2.36 -0.39 -7.08
N PRO A 34 -3.40 -0.84 -7.80
CA PRO A 34 -3.35 -2.13 -8.48
C PRO A 34 -2.36 -2.11 -9.66
N SER A 35 -1.70 -3.26 -9.86
CA SER A 35 -0.91 -3.58 -11.06
C SER A 35 -1.79 -3.58 -12.33
N PRO A 36 -1.22 -3.57 -13.54
CA PRO A 36 -2.01 -3.68 -14.77
C PRO A 36 -2.94 -4.90 -14.79
N GLU A 37 -2.47 -6.06 -14.36
CA GLU A 37 -3.30 -7.26 -14.24
C GLU A 37 -4.40 -7.09 -13.18
N GLY A 38 -4.07 -6.52 -12.01
CA GLY A 38 -5.05 -6.23 -10.97
C GLY A 38 -6.18 -5.32 -11.47
N ARG A 39 -5.84 -4.29 -12.26
CA ARG A 39 -6.83 -3.39 -12.88
C ARG A 39 -7.76 -4.13 -13.84
N GLN A 40 -7.23 -5.04 -14.65
CA GLN A 40 -8.03 -5.85 -15.58
C GLN A 40 -9.03 -6.75 -14.83
N ARG A 41 -8.66 -7.22 -13.63
CA ARG A 41 -9.55 -7.94 -12.71
C ARG A 41 -10.51 -7.04 -11.92
N GLY A 42 -10.53 -5.74 -12.19
CA GLY A 42 -11.42 -4.79 -11.53
C GLY A 42 -10.93 -4.31 -10.17
N ALA A 43 -9.68 -4.59 -9.79
CA ALA A 43 -9.13 -4.16 -8.50
C ALA A 43 -9.17 -2.63 -8.35
N ARG A 44 -9.24 -2.20 -7.09
CA ARG A 44 -9.25 -0.78 -6.70
C ARG A 44 -8.07 -0.50 -5.78
N PRO A 45 -7.60 0.77 -5.71
CA PRO A 45 -6.57 1.15 -4.76
C PRO A 45 -6.96 0.82 -3.32
N VAL A 46 -5.98 0.40 -2.52
CA VAL A 46 -6.18 0.11 -1.09
C VAL A 46 -5.47 1.16 -0.26
N TRP A 47 -6.21 1.77 0.66
CA TRP A 47 -5.71 2.78 1.58
C TRP A 47 -5.29 2.14 2.89
N VAL A 48 -4.06 2.42 3.33
CA VAL A 48 -3.46 1.78 4.50
C VAL A 48 -2.92 2.87 5.43
N ALA A 49 -3.43 2.90 6.66
CA ALA A 49 -3.06 3.86 7.70
C ALA A 49 -1.97 3.30 8.63
N ARG A 50 -1.40 4.14 9.51
CA ARG A 50 -0.47 3.72 10.58
C ARG A 50 0.68 2.85 10.07
N VAL A 51 1.27 3.23 8.94
CA VAL A 51 2.31 2.44 8.26
C VAL A 51 3.71 2.61 8.85
N GLY A 52 3.86 3.43 9.90
CA GLY A 52 5.09 3.83 10.61
C GLY A 52 6.06 2.74 11.12
N THR A 53 5.82 1.46 10.84
CA THR A 53 6.61 0.34 11.39
C THR A 53 7.22 -0.50 10.27
N ALA A 54 8.44 -1.02 10.49
CA ALA A 54 9.13 -1.89 9.54
C ALA A 54 8.27 -3.10 9.14
N ARG A 55 7.59 -3.73 10.10
CA ARG A 55 6.67 -4.86 9.85
C ARG A 55 5.59 -4.53 8.82
N VAL A 56 5.03 -3.32 8.86
CA VAL A 56 3.99 -2.91 7.90
C VAL A 56 4.61 -2.59 6.54
N ALA A 57 5.77 -1.94 6.51
CA ALA A 57 6.50 -1.69 5.27
C ALA A 57 6.88 -2.99 4.55
N ASP A 58 7.40 -3.99 5.28
CA ASP A 58 7.76 -5.30 4.74
C ASP A 58 6.53 -6.04 4.20
N ALA A 59 5.40 -5.97 4.92
CA ALA A 59 4.16 -6.57 4.47
C ALA A 59 3.63 -5.92 3.18
N LEU A 60 3.70 -4.59 3.07
CA LEU A 60 3.32 -3.86 1.85
C LEU A 60 4.22 -4.24 0.66
N ALA A 61 5.52 -4.35 0.89
CA ALA A 61 6.47 -4.75 -0.13
C ALA A 61 6.25 -6.20 -0.59
N GLN A 62 6.08 -7.14 0.35
CA GLN A 62 5.78 -8.53 0.03
C GLN A 62 4.47 -8.66 -0.75
N TRP A 63 3.44 -7.93 -0.33
CA TRP A 63 2.16 -7.93 -1.02
C TRP A 63 2.27 -7.37 -2.45
N THR A 64 3.00 -6.28 -2.63
CA THR A 64 3.20 -5.69 -3.96
C THR A 64 4.04 -6.60 -4.86
N ARG A 65 5.06 -7.28 -4.31
CA ARG A 65 5.83 -8.34 -4.99
C ARG A 65 4.95 -9.51 -5.44
N ALA A 66 3.95 -9.88 -4.64
CA ALA A 66 2.98 -10.91 -4.99
C ALA A 66 1.92 -10.43 -6.00
N GLY A 67 2.01 -9.19 -6.50
CA GLY A 67 1.10 -8.61 -7.50
C GLY A 67 0.11 -7.59 -6.94
N GLY A 68 0.02 -7.46 -5.61
CA GLY A 68 -0.75 -6.42 -4.93
C GLY A 68 -2.28 -6.58 -5.04
N PRO A 69 -3.04 -5.46 -4.93
CA PRO A 69 -4.50 -5.48 -4.93
C PRO A 69 -5.13 -6.23 -6.11
N GLY A 70 -6.00 -7.18 -5.79
CA GLY A 70 -6.74 -8.00 -6.77
C GLY A 70 -5.95 -9.13 -7.43
N ILE A 71 -4.66 -9.27 -7.10
CA ILE A 71 -3.82 -10.41 -7.52
C ILE A 71 -3.48 -11.29 -6.32
N ALA A 72 -2.97 -10.68 -5.26
CA ALA A 72 -2.63 -11.37 -4.02
C ALA A 72 -3.53 -10.94 -2.87
N GLU A 73 -3.79 -11.86 -1.95
CA GLU A 73 -4.45 -11.55 -0.70
C GLU A 73 -3.60 -10.58 0.14
N ALA A 74 -4.24 -9.56 0.71
CA ALA A 74 -3.55 -8.59 1.53
C ALA A 74 -3.13 -9.23 2.87
N PRO A 75 -1.87 -9.07 3.31
CA PRO A 75 -1.42 -9.63 4.58
C PRO A 75 -2.23 -9.07 5.77
N PRO A 76 -2.39 -9.82 6.88
CA PRO A 76 -3.13 -9.35 8.06
C PRO A 76 -2.61 -8.01 8.63
N ALA A 77 -1.30 -7.77 8.54
CA ALA A 77 -0.70 -6.51 8.96
C ALA A 77 -1.18 -5.30 8.14
N VAL A 78 -1.51 -5.51 6.86
CA VAL A 78 -2.10 -4.52 5.95
C VAL A 78 -3.60 -4.41 6.19
N LEU A 79 -4.32 -5.53 6.24
CA LEU A 79 -5.78 -5.56 6.43
C LEU A 79 -6.22 -4.89 7.74
N ALA A 80 -5.49 -5.11 8.85
CA ALA A 80 -5.76 -4.47 10.13
C ALA A 80 -5.66 -2.92 10.11
N ARG A 81 -5.13 -2.37 9.03
CA ARG A 81 -4.91 -0.93 8.80
C ARG A 81 -5.61 -0.41 7.55
N ALA A 82 -6.30 -1.28 6.83
CA ALA A 82 -7.02 -0.92 5.62
C ALA A 82 -8.25 -0.07 5.98
N PHE A 83 -8.51 0.97 5.21
CA PHE A 83 -9.68 1.82 5.39
C PHE A 83 -10.23 2.31 4.05
N ARG A 84 -11.44 2.86 4.05
CA ARG A 84 -12.00 3.55 2.89
C ARG A 84 -11.76 5.06 3.04
N HIS A 85 -11.29 5.69 1.98
CA HIS A 85 -11.10 7.13 1.89
C HIS A 85 -11.56 7.61 0.52
N GLY A 86 -12.32 8.72 0.50
CA GLY A 86 -13.12 9.10 -0.67
C GLY A 86 -14.37 8.23 -0.81
N ARG A 87 -15.47 8.84 -1.26
CA ARG A 87 -16.64 8.09 -1.75
C ARG A 87 -16.33 7.43 -3.09
#